data_AF-A0A9D4INU1-F1
#
_entry.id   AF-A0A9D4INU1-F1
#
_cell.length_a   1.000
_cell.length_b   1.000
_cell.length_c   1.000
_cell.angle_alpha   90.00
_cell.angle_beta   90.00
_cell.angle_gamma   90.00
#
_symmetry.space_group_name_H-M   'P 1'
#
loop_
_entity.id
_entity.type
_entity.pdbx_description
1 polymer ?
#
loop_
_entity_poly.entity_id
_entity_poly.type
_entity_poly.pdbx_seq_one_letter_code
_entity_poly.pdbx_strand_id
1 'polypeptide(L)' 'MLVFRFETPLLIRKRVKRATKNLQERLHNLCWDYAGGQKTLAEFLRAVGNCVRWKQ' A
#
# COMPACT_ATOMS: atom_id res chain seq x y z
N MET A 1 -21.31 -14.23 -19.41
CA MET A 1 -21.05 -15.30 -18.41
C MET A 1 -19.80 -14.91 -17.62
N LEU A 2 -19.97 -14.25 -16.48
CA LEU A 2 -18.83 -13.85 -15.63
C LEU A 2 -18.43 -15.04 -14.77
N VAL A 3 -17.33 -15.69 -15.13
CA VAL A 3 -16.74 -16.78 -14.36
C VAL A 3 -16.08 -16.18 -13.12
N PHE A 4 -16.81 -16.12 -12.00
CA PHE A 4 -16.21 -15.86 -10.69
C PHE A 4 -15.38 -17.07 -10.30
N ARG A 5 -14.08 -17.04 -10.64
CA ARG A 5 -13.11 -17.96 -10.03
C ARG A 5 -13.07 -17.68 -8.54
N PHE A 6 -13.72 -18.52 -7.75
CA PHE A 6 -13.47 -18.64 -6.32
C PHE A 6 -12.05 -19.16 -6.12
N GLU A 7 -11.06 -18.27 -6.14
CA GLU A 7 -9.74 -18.60 -5.60
C GLU A 7 -9.91 -18.89 -4.11
N THR A 8 -9.42 -20.05 -3.68
CA THR A 8 -9.60 -20.58 -2.34
C THR A 8 -9.29 -19.55 -1.24
N PRO A 9 -10.07 -19.49 -0.14
CA PRO A 9 -9.98 -18.45 0.88
C PRO A 9 -8.59 -18.33 1.55
N LEU A 10 -7.78 -19.39 1.53
CA LEU A 10 -6.41 -19.39 2.01
C LEU A 10 -5.45 -18.59 1.12
N LEU A 11 -5.64 -18.62 -0.21
CA LEU A 11 -4.82 -17.87 -1.16
C LEU A 11 -5.13 -16.36 -1.11
N ILE A 12 -6.41 -16.01 -0.91
CA ILE A 12 -6.83 -14.63 -0.70
C ILE A 12 -6.18 -14.06 0.58
N ARG A 13 -6.22 -14.80 1.70
CA ARG A 13 -5.58 -14.36 2.96
C ARG A 13 -4.08 -14.13 2.82
N LYS A 14 -3.36 -15.01 2.10
CA LYS A 14 -1.91 -14.84 1.86
C LYS A 14 -1.59 -13.64 0.97
N ARG A 15 -2.37 -13.42 -0.10
CA ARG A 15 -2.21 -12.25 -0.98
C ARG A 15 -2.50 -10.94 -0.26
N VAL A 16 -3.59 -10.88 0.49
CA VAL A 16 -3.95 -9.71 1.31
C VAL A 16 -2.85 -9.43 2.34
N LYS A 17 -2.38 -10.45 3.07
CA LYS A 17 -1.29 -10.30 4.04
C LYS A 17 -0.01 -9.72 3.41
N ARG A 18 0.38 -10.22 2.22
CA ARG A 18 1.54 -9.70 1.49
C ARG A 18 1.33 -8.25 1.02
N ALA A 19 0.15 -7.94 0.49
CA ALA A 19 -0.18 -6.58 0.06
C ALA A 19 -0.16 -5.59 1.23
N THR A 20 -0.72 -5.98 2.39
CA THR A 20 -0.67 -5.18 3.62
C THR A 20 0.76 -4.96 4.10
N LYS A 21 1.61 -6.00 4.12
CA LYS A 21 3.02 -5.87 4.52
C LYS A 21 3.79 -4.91 3.60
N ASN A 22 3.63 -5.06 2.29
CA ASN A 22 4.26 -4.16 1.31
C ASN A 22 3.78 -2.71 1.47
N LEU A 23 2.49 -2.51 1.78
CA LEU A 23 1.95 -1.18 2.04
C LEU A 23 2.55 -0.58 3.32
N GLN A 24 2.64 -1.38 4.40
CA GLN A 24 3.26 -0.96 5.67
C GLN A 24 4.73 -0.57 5.48
N GLU A 25 5.51 -1.36 4.75
CA GLU A 25 6.92 -1.06 4.47
C GLU A 25 7.07 0.23 3.65
N ARG A 26 6.23 0.43 2.63
CA ARG A 26 6.24 1.66 1.83
C ARG A 26 5.89 2.89 2.67
N LEU A 27 4.87 2.80 3.53
CA LEU A 27 4.50 3.90 4.42
C LEU A 27 5.59 4.20 5.45
N HIS A 28 6.22 3.16 6.02
CA HIS A 28 7.32 3.31 6.95
C HIS A 28 8.48 4.10 6.34
N ASN A 29 8.89 3.76 5.12
CA ASN A 29 9.97 4.47 4.42
C ASN A 29 9.61 5.93 4.12
N LEU A 30 8.35 6.21 3.74
CA LEU A 30 7.91 7.58 3.53
C LEU A 30 7.94 8.41 4.82
N CYS A 31 7.54 7.83 5.95
CA CYS A 31 7.64 8.49 7.25
C CYS A 31 9.10 8.72 7.65
N TRP A 32 9.98 7.76 7.37
CA TRP A 32 11.41 7.89 7.64
C TRP A 32 12.05 9.01 6.82
N ASP A 33 11.76 9.09 5.53
CA ASP A 33 12.25 10.16 4.64
C ASP A 33 11.78 11.55 5.12
N TYR A 34 10.51 11.65 5.55
CA TYR A 34 9.96 12.90 6.10
C TYR A 34 10.61 13.27 7.43
N ALA A 35 10.72 12.31 8.36
CA ALA A 35 11.35 12.52 9.66
C ALA A 35 12.84 12.89 9.54
N GLY A 36 13.53 12.33 8.55
CA GLY A 36 14.92 12.65 8.21
C GLY A 36 15.10 13.99 7.48
N GLY A 37 14.03 14.74 7.24
CA GLY A 37 14.08 16.03 6.53
C GLY A 37 14.40 15.92 5.04
N GLN A 38 14.33 14.72 4.45
CA GLN A 38 14.64 14.47 3.03
C GLN A 38 13.49 14.91 2.11
N LYS A 39 12.28 15.08 2.66
CA LYS A 39 11.07 15.47 1.93
C LYS A 39 10.32 16.56 2.68
N THR A 40 9.75 17.48 1.92
CA THR A 40 8.79 18.44 2.45
C THR A 40 7.46 17.76 2.80
N LEU A 41 6.66 18.40 3.67
CA LEU A 41 5.33 17.89 4.04
C LEU A 41 4.43 17.66 2.81
N ALA A 42 4.49 18.56 1.83
CA ALA A 42 3.69 18.45 0.60
C ALA A 42 4.08 17.21 -0.23
N GLU A 43 5.38 16.92 -0.36
CA GLU A 43 5.88 15.73 -1.07
C GLU A 43 5.52 14.44 -0.33
N PHE A 44 5.63 14.46 1.00
CA PHE A 44 5.20 13.34 1.85
C PHE A 44 3.71 13.02 1.65
N LEU A 45 2.83 14.03 1.78
CA LEU A 45 1.38 13.84 1.63
C LEU A 45 1.01 13.33 0.23
N ARG A 46 1.66 13.84 -0.83
CA ARG A 46 1.46 13.35 -2.20
C ARG A 46 1.89 11.89 -2.36
N ALA A 47 3.04 11.52 -1.78
CA ALA A 47 3.55 10.16 -1.84
C ALA A 47 2.66 9.17 -1.07
N VAL A 48 2.16 9.55 0.11
CA VAL A 48 1.18 8.77 0.88
C VAL A 48 -0.12 8.61 0.09
N GLY A 49 -0.64 9.69 -0.50
CA GLY A 49 -1.83 9.66 -1.35
C GLY A 49 -1.68 8.68 -2.52
N ASN A 50 -0.53 8.69 -3.21
CA ASN A 50 -0.22 7.72 -4.27
C ASN A 50 -0.06 6.28 -3.77
N CYS A 51 0.36 6.10 -2.52
CA CYS A 51 0.54 4.79 -1.90
C CYS A 51 -0.81 4.14 -1.55
N VAL A 52 -1.76 4.95 -1.08
CA VAL A 52 -3.09 4.52 -0.63
C VAL A 52 -4.12 4.55 -1.76
N ARG A 53 -3.84 5.21 -2.89
CA ARG A 53 -4.78 5.48 -3.98
C ARG A 53 -5.63 4.26 -4.33
N TRP A 54 -6.85 4.27 -3.82
CA TRP A 54 -7.93 3.39 -4.18
C TRP A 54 -8.18 3.60 -5.67
N LYS A 55 -8.17 2.54 -6.48
CA LYS A 55 -8.74 2.62 -7.83
C LYS A 55 -10.23 2.93 -7.63
N GLN A 56 -10.63 4.15 -7.99
CA GLN A 56 -12.02 4.39 -8.37
C GLN A 56 -12.33 3.59 -9.64
#